data_AF-A0A822XUI5-F1
#
_entry.id   AF-A0A822XUI5-F1
#
_cell.length_a   1.000
_cell.length_b   1.000
_cell.length_c   1.000
_cell.angle_alpha   90.00
_cell.angle_beta   90.00
_cell.angle_gamma   90.00
#
_symmetry.space_group_name_H-M   'P 1'
#
loop_
_entity.id
_entity.type
_entity.pdbx_description
1 polymer ?
#
loop_
_entity_poly.entity_id
_entity_poly.type
_entity_poly.pdbx_seq_one_letter_code
_entity_poly.pdbx_strand_id
1 'polypeptide(L)'
;MEIPEKLLKFKYHFIFGALASLVLVALIQLAPRFVTVLAYFWPLLVSTALFLVAVVVFGRISPTAADGAGEKTGEGLLDYVAGHPQGVEEPPKSE
;
A
#
# COMPACT_ATOMS: atom_id res chain seq x y z
N MET A 1 -13.85 -3.33 57.91
CA MET A 1 -14.09 -2.21 56.99
C MET A 1 -14.20 -2.77 55.57
N GLU A 2 -15.41 -2.91 55.04
CA GLU A 2 -15.70 -3.57 53.73
C GLU A 2 -15.72 -2.60 52.53
N ILE A 3 -15.47 -1.32 52.79
CA ILE A 3 -15.43 -0.22 51.82
C ILE A 3 -14.37 -0.43 50.70
N PRO A 4 -13.15 -0.97 50.95
CA PRO A 4 -12.14 -1.10 49.89
C PRO A 4 -12.48 -2.17 48.83
N GLU A 5 -13.22 -3.22 49.18
CA GLU A 5 -13.58 -4.30 48.23
C GLU A 5 -14.59 -3.84 47.18
N LYS A 6 -15.53 -2.96 47.57
CA LYS A 6 -16.52 -2.36 46.65
C LYS A 6 -15.86 -1.41 45.64
N LEU A 7 -14.81 -0.70 46.05
CA LEU A 7 -14.06 0.23 45.18
C LEU A 7 -13.17 -0.50 44.17
N LEU A 8 -12.58 -1.64 44.55
CA LEU A 8 -11.80 -2.47 43.63
C LEU A 8 -12.64 -3.02 42.47
N LYS A 9 -13.93 -3.29 42.70
CA LYS A 9 -14.88 -3.71 41.67
C LYS A 9 -15.09 -2.66 40.57
N PHE A 10 -15.05 -1.38 40.91
CA PHE A 10 -15.25 -0.27 39.96
C PHE A 10 -13.96 0.31 39.38
N LYS A 11 -12.79 -0.10 39.90
CA LYS A 11 -11.49 0.43 39.48
C LYS A 11 -11.28 0.33 37.97
N TYR A 12 -11.69 -0.78 37.35
CA TYR A 12 -11.59 -0.95 35.90
C TYR A 12 -12.53 -0.05 35.11
N HIS A 13 -13.75 0.20 35.61
CA HIS A 13 -14.69 1.12 34.95
C HIS A 13 -14.19 2.57 35.03
N PHE A 14 -13.58 2.94 36.16
CA PHE A 14 -12.98 4.25 36.33
C PHE A 14 -11.74 4.42 35.43
N ILE A 15 -10.85 3.42 35.39
CA ILE A 15 -9.69 3.42 34.49
C ILE A 15 -10.14 3.47 33.03
N PHE A 16 -11.13 2.65 32.64
CA PHE A 16 -11.64 2.63 31.28
C PHE A 16 -12.29 3.98 30.91
N GLY A 17 -13.10 4.55 31.80
CA GLY A 17 -13.70 5.87 31.59
C GLY A 17 -12.66 6.97 31.48
N ALA A 18 -11.63 6.96 32.33
CA ALA A 18 -10.52 7.89 32.27
C ALA A 18 -9.72 7.75 30.96
N LEU A 19 -9.44 6.51 30.54
CA LEU A 19 -8.72 6.23 29.29
C LEU A 19 -9.53 6.63 28.07
N ALA A 20 -10.82 6.32 28.04
CA ALA A 20 -11.74 6.72 26.97
C ALA A 20 -11.85 8.25 26.87
N SER A 21 -11.98 8.94 28.01
CA SER A 21 -11.98 10.40 28.06
C SER A 21 -10.65 10.99 27.55
N LEU A 22 -9.52 10.41 27.95
CA LEU A 22 -8.20 10.84 27.48
C LEU A 22 -8.04 10.67 25.96
N VAL A 23 -8.48 9.52 25.43
CA VAL A 23 -8.50 9.26 23.99
C VAL A 23 -9.41 10.27 23.28
N LEU A 24 -10.58 10.57 23.83
CA LEU A 24 -11.51 11.53 23.23
C LEU A 24 -10.93 12.95 23.20
N VAL A 25 -10.31 13.41 24.30
CA VAL A 25 -9.63 14.70 24.36
C VAL A 25 -8.45 14.75 23.39
N ALA A 26 -7.66 13.68 23.32
CA ALA A 26 -6.57 13.56 22.36
C ALA A 26 -7.10 13.62 20.92
N LEU A 27 -8.21 12.95 20.63
CA LEU A 27 -8.85 13.00 19.32
C LEU A 27 -9.34 14.42 19.00
N ILE A 28 -10.03 15.10 19.92
CA ILE A 28 -10.53 16.47 19.68
C ILE A 28 -9.39 17.47 19.45
N GLN A 29 -8.26 17.32 20.15
CA GLN A 29 -7.12 18.24 20.03
C GLN A 29 -6.19 17.91 18.86
N LEU A 30 -5.98 16.61 18.59
CA LEU A 30 -5.06 16.14 17.56
C LEU A 30 -5.76 15.96 16.20
N ALA A 31 -7.04 15.59 16.17
CA ALA A 31 -7.78 15.38 14.93
C ALA A 31 -7.86 16.64 14.06
N PRO A 32 -8.04 17.88 14.54
CA PRO A 32 -8.03 19.05 13.68
C PRO A 32 -6.71 19.18 12.91
N ARG A 33 -5.58 18.91 13.58
CA ARG A 33 -4.25 18.91 12.96
C ARG A 33 -4.07 17.72 12.02
N PHE A 34 -4.50 16.54 12.44
CA PHE A 34 -4.40 15.32 11.63
C PHE A 34 -5.26 15.40 10.36
N VAL A 35 -6.49 15.90 10.46
CA VAL A 35 -7.39 16.13 9.32
C VAL A 35 -6.82 17.20 8.40
N THR A 36 -6.19 18.25 8.94
CA THR A 36 -5.51 19.26 8.12
C THR A 36 -4.34 18.64 7.35
N VAL A 37 -3.52 17.81 8.00
CA VAL A 37 -2.43 17.06 7.35
C VAL A 37 -3.00 16.12 6.29
N LEU A 38 -4.04 15.35 6.61
CA LEU A 38 -4.65 14.42 5.67
C LEU A 38 -5.28 15.14 4.47
N ALA A 39 -5.88 16.30 4.69
CA ALA A 39 -6.40 17.17 3.64
C ALA A 39 -5.27 17.75 2.77
N TYR A 40 -4.15 18.15 3.38
CA TYR A 40 -2.97 18.63 2.65
C TYR A 40 -2.37 17.54 1.76
N PHE A 41 -2.29 16.31 2.25
CA PHE A 41 -1.79 15.16 1.49
C PHE A 41 -2.87 14.48 0.63
N TRP A 42 -4.13 14.92 0.70
CA TRP A 42 -5.24 14.35 -0.06
C TRP A 42 -4.96 14.26 -1.56
N PRO A 43 -4.39 15.29 -2.24
CA PRO A 43 -4.10 15.20 -3.67
C PRO A 43 -3.11 14.08 -4.00
N LEU A 44 -2.11 13.85 -3.14
CA LEU A 44 -1.12 12.79 -3.30
C LEU A 44 -1.76 11.41 -3.12
N LEU A 45 -2.58 11.25 -2.07
CA LEU A 45 -3.31 10.02 -1.80
C LEU A 45 -4.28 9.68 -2.95
N VAL A 46 -5.04 10.66 -3.43
CA VAL A 46 -5.95 10.49 -4.58
C VAL A 46 -5.18 10.11 -5.83
N SER A 47 -4.05 10.77 -6.12
CA SER A 47 -3.23 10.44 -7.29
C SER A 47 -2.66 9.03 -7.21
N THR A 48 -2.22 8.63 -6.02
CA THR A 48 -1.70 7.28 -5.76
C THR A 48 -2.80 6.23 -5.90
N ALA A 49 -3.98 6.49 -5.33
CA ALA A 49 -5.13 5.61 -5.45
C ALA A 49 -5.58 5.46 -6.90
N LEU A 50 -5.69 6.56 -7.65
CA LEU A 50 -6.02 6.54 -9.07
C LEU A 50 -4.98 5.78 -9.88
N PHE A 51 -3.69 5.97 -9.60
CA PHE A 51 -2.61 5.22 -10.23
C PHE A 51 -2.73 3.71 -9.94
N LEU A 52 -2.95 3.31 -8.69
CA LEU A 52 -3.14 1.91 -8.33
C LEU A 52 -4.39 1.31 -8.99
N VAL A 53 -5.50 2.06 -9.03
CA VAL A 53 -6.70 1.67 -9.76
C VAL A 53 -6.38 1.47 -11.23
N ALA A 54 -5.66 2.39 -11.87
CA ALA A 54 -5.25 2.26 -13.26
C ALA A 54 -4.38 1.01 -13.47
N VAL A 55 -3.39 0.75 -12.62
CA VAL A 55 -2.54 -0.45 -12.68
C VAL A 55 -3.38 -1.73 -12.58
N VAL A 56 -4.32 -1.79 -11.64
CA VAL A 56 -5.22 -2.95 -11.48
C VAL A 56 -6.14 -3.11 -12.69
N VAL A 57 -6.69 -2.01 -13.19
CA VAL A 57 -7.58 -1.99 -14.35
C VAL A 57 -6.82 -2.42 -15.60
N PHE A 58 -5.64 -1.86 -15.89
CA PHE A 58 -4.80 -2.30 -17.01
C PHE A 58 -4.33 -3.74 -16.84
N GLY A 59 -3.99 -4.19 -15.63
CA GLY A 59 -3.64 -5.59 -15.37
C GLY A 59 -4.81 -6.56 -15.61
N ARG A 60 -6.06 -6.10 -15.44
CA ARG A 60 -7.27 -6.91 -15.67
C ARG A 60 -7.77 -6.86 -17.11
N ILE A 61 -7.64 -5.73 -17.80
CA ILE A 61 -8.08 -5.55 -19.20
C ILE A 61 -6.99 -5.94 -20.18
N SER A 62 -5.71 -5.92 -19.76
CA SER A 62 -4.64 -6.52 -20.55
C SER A 62 -5.10 -7.95 -20.84
N PRO A 63 -5.18 -8.36 -22.12
CA PRO A 63 -5.30 -9.76 -22.41
C PRO A 63 -4.17 -10.42 -21.63
N THR A 64 -4.50 -11.29 -20.67
CA THR A 64 -3.58 -12.34 -20.28
C THR A 64 -3.26 -12.99 -21.60
N ALA A 65 -2.09 -12.67 -22.15
CA ALA A 65 -1.63 -13.21 -23.40
C ALA A 65 -1.94 -14.69 -23.30
N ALA A 66 -2.88 -15.14 -24.14
CA ALA A 66 -3.31 -16.51 -24.18
C ALA A 66 -2.05 -17.36 -24.10
N ASP A 67 -1.95 -18.15 -23.03
CA ASP A 67 -0.90 -19.12 -22.80
C ASP A 67 0.54 -18.56 -22.95
N GLY A 68 1.01 -17.94 -21.87
CA GLY A 68 2.45 -17.91 -21.57
C GLY A 68 3.27 -16.78 -22.17
N ALA A 69 2.75 -15.58 -22.43
CA ALA A 69 3.62 -14.43 -22.81
C ALA A 69 4.00 -13.50 -21.65
N GLY A 70 3.40 -13.67 -20.47
CA GLY A 70 3.79 -12.93 -19.26
C GLY A 70 5.19 -13.30 -18.75
N GLU A 71 5.57 -14.56 -18.89
CA GLU A 71 6.91 -15.09 -18.55
C GLU A 71 7.95 -14.50 -19.54
N LYS A 72 7.63 -14.59 -20.84
CA LYS A 72 8.47 -14.15 -21.97
C LYS A 72 8.79 -12.65 -21.99
N THR A 73 7.87 -11.82 -21.49
CA THR A 73 8.04 -10.35 -21.50
C THR A 73 9.07 -9.89 -20.46
N GLY A 74 9.17 -10.58 -19.32
CA GLY A 74 10.21 -10.34 -18.34
C GLY A 74 11.57 -10.91 -18.78
N GLU A 75 11.56 -12.07 -19.42
CA GLU A 75 12.76 -12.74 -19.95
C GLU A 75 13.49 -11.89 -21.01
N GLY A 76 12.77 -11.19 -21.90
CA GLY A 76 13.40 -10.29 -22.88
C GLY A 76 14.15 -9.10 -22.26
N LEU A 77 13.69 -8.60 -21.11
CA LEU A 77 14.38 -7.55 -20.33
C LEU A 77 15.59 -8.13 -19.58
N LEU A 78 15.48 -9.35 -19.08
CA LEU A 78 16.57 -10.06 -18.42
C LEU A 78 17.67 -10.44 -19.41
N ASP A 79 17.33 -10.89 -20.63
CA ASP A 79 18.29 -11.22 -21.69
C ASP A 79 19.00 -9.98 -22.24
N TYR A 80 18.30 -8.85 -22.33
CA TYR A 80 18.89 -7.56 -22.70
C TYR A 80 19.90 -7.07 -21.65
N VAL A 81 19.60 -7.23 -20.36
CA VAL A 81 20.53 -6.90 -19.25
C VAL A 81 21.65 -7.95 -19.11
N ALA A 82 21.35 -9.22 -19.37
CA ALA A 82 22.32 -10.31 -19.37
C ALA A 82 23.24 -10.29 -20.60
N GLY A 83 22.98 -9.42 -21.57
CA GLY A 83 23.84 -9.18 -22.72
C GLY A 83 23.82 -10.30 -23.75
N HIS A 84 22.72 -11.05 -23.90
CA HIS A 84 22.61 -12.05 -24.96
C HIS A 84 22.40 -11.35 -26.31
N PRO A 85 23.37 -11.40 -27.25
CA PRO A 85 23.20 -10.77 -28.55
C PRO A 85 22.34 -11.67 -29.43
N GLN A 86 21.02 -11.42 -29.47
CA GLN A 86 20.22 -11.86 -30.60
C GLN A 86 20.49 -10.92 -31.77
N GLY A 87 21.50 -11.26 -32.58
CA GLY A 87 21.86 -10.48 -33.75
C GLY A 87 23.31 -10.65 -34.19
N VAL A 88 23.75 -11.90 -34.40
CA VAL A 88 24.83 -12.14 -35.37
C VAL A 88 24.16 -12.60 -36.65
N GLU A 89 23.81 -11.63 -37.50
CA GLU A 89 23.66 -11.90 -38.92
C GLU A 89 24.99 -12.49 -39.41
N GLU A 90 24.94 -13.74 -39.86
CA GLU A 90 26.05 -14.40 -40.53
C GLU A 90 26.40 -13.60 -41.80
N PRO A 91 27.66 -13.16 -41.99
CA PRO A 91 28.02 -12.39 -43.17
C PRO A 91 27.87 -13.28 -44.42
N PRO A 92 27.38 -12.75 -45.56
CA PRO A 92 27.23 -13.55 -46.77
C PRO A 92 28.60 -14.09 -47.19
N LYS A 93 28.67 -15.41 -47.25
CA LYS A 93 29.80 -16.18 -47.76
C LYS A 93 30.01 -15.78 -49.23
N SER A 94 31.01 -14.94 -49.47
CA SER A 94 31.50 -14.66 -50.82
C SER A 94 32.20 -15.91 -51.36
N GLU A 95 31.74 -16.35 -52.53
CA GLU A 95 32.30 -17.42 -53.36
C GLU A 95 33.81 -17.27 -53.64
#